data_AF-A0A2G9P423-F1
#
_entry.id   AF-A0A2G9P423-F1
#
_cell.length_a   1.000
_cell.length_b   1.000
_cell.length_c   1.000
_cell.angle_alpha   90.00
_cell.angle_beta   90.00
_cell.angle_gamma   90.00
#
_symmetry.space_group_name_H-M   'P 1'
#
loop_
_entity.id
_entity.type
_entity.pdbx_description
1 polymer ?
#
loop_
_entity_poly.entity_id
_entity_poly.type
_entity_poly.pdbx_seq_one_letter_code
_entity_poly.pdbx_strand_id
1 'polypeptide(L)'
;VKNRCDEKNLLTTKTECMSCTLNAAVNCSEGYLKASHGSGQRDCRYFLEIRSYSLSLPGCRHLCTKEKFGGTNCEKCADDDTYGPDCRSVCDCVHGICNSGINGDGSCLCFSGYNGPKCDQPLADCAVLNCRGNKRCTMSSSGALECKCLPNYEEKSSTCE
;
A
#
# COMPACT_ATOMS: atom_id res chain seq x y z
N VAL A 1 -28.55 -7.10 15.93
CA VAL A 1 -27.47 -6.29 15.33
C VAL A 1 -26.69 -7.23 14.45
N LYS A 2 -26.66 -7.01 13.13
CA LYS A 2 -25.87 -7.83 12.21
C LYS A 2 -24.43 -7.33 12.34
N ASN A 3 -23.53 -8.14 12.88
CA ASN A 3 -22.14 -7.73 13.01
C ASN A 3 -21.45 -7.97 11.67
N ARG A 4 -20.49 -7.11 11.31
CA ARG A 4 -19.75 -7.26 10.04
C ARG A 4 -19.04 -8.62 10.00
N CYS A 5 -18.66 -9.17 11.16
CA CYS A 5 -18.12 -10.52 11.32
C CYS A 5 -19.00 -11.67 10.76
N ASP A 6 -20.30 -11.44 10.55
CA ASP A 6 -21.25 -12.46 10.06
C ASP A 6 -21.29 -12.56 8.51
N GLU A 7 -20.71 -11.60 7.79
CA GLU A 7 -20.61 -11.63 6.32
C GLU A 7 -19.29 -12.28 5.86
N LYS A 8 -19.14 -12.57 4.57
CA LYS A 8 -17.87 -13.07 4.02
C LYS A 8 -16.79 -11.99 4.17
N ASN A 9 -16.09 -12.00 5.29
CA ASN A 9 -15.06 -11.02 5.64
C ASN A 9 -13.70 -11.30 5.02
N LEU A 10 -13.68 -12.10 3.96
CA LEU A 10 -12.45 -12.47 3.29
C LEU A 10 -12.36 -11.71 1.98
N LEU A 11 -11.38 -10.81 1.87
CA LEU A 11 -10.94 -10.31 0.59
C LEU A 11 -10.28 -11.47 -0.16
N THR A 12 -10.67 -11.68 -1.40
CA THR A 12 -10.16 -12.77 -2.22
C THR A 12 -9.44 -12.20 -3.43
N THR A 13 -8.20 -12.66 -3.65
CA THR A 13 -7.41 -12.33 -4.83
C THR A 13 -6.84 -13.59 -5.46
N LYS A 14 -6.32 -13.47 -6.68
CA LYS A 14 -5.64 -14.56 -7.39
C LYS A 14 -4.22 -14.14 -7.73
N THR A 15 -3.29 -15.07 -7.66
CA THR A 15 -1.92 -14.83 -8.14
C THR A 15 -1.90 -14.68 -9.66
N GLU A 16 -0.77 -14.17 -10.17
CA GLU A 16 -0.47 -14.20 -11.60
C GLU A 16 -0.59 -15.63 -12.16
N CYS A 17 -1.02 -15.72 -13.41
CA CYS A 17 -1.15 -17.02 -14.08
C CYS A 17 0.23 -17.51 -14.52
N MET A 18 0.62 -18.69 -14.06
CA MET A 18 1.93 -19.27 -14.36
C MET A 18 1.79 -20.73 -14.78
N SER A 19 2.88 -21.38 -15.21
CA SER A 19 2.85 -22.82 -15.42
C SER A 19 2.52 -23.54 -14.10
N CYS A 20 1.70 -24.59 -14.14
CA CYS A 20 1.23 -25.24 -12.90
C CYS A 20 2.37 -25.82 -12.04
N THR A 21 3.47 -26.24 -12.68
CA THR A 21 4.67 -26.73 -11.99
C THR A 21 5.35 -25.61 -11.21
N LEU A 22 5.48 -24.42 -11.81
CA LEU A 22 6.07 -23.25 -11.13
C LEU A 22 5.10 -22.67 -10.09
N ASN A 23 3.80 -22.63 -10.41
CA ASN A 23 2.79 -22.05 -9.55
C ASN A 23 2.71 -22.77 -8.19
N ALA A 24 3.02 -24.08 -8.12
CA ALA A 24 3.03 -24.83 -6.86
C ALA A 24 3.89 -24.18 -5.75
N ALA A 25 4.99 -23.52 -6.12
CA ALA A 25 5.89 -22.84 -5.19
C ALA A 25 5.55 -21.35 -4.99
N VAL A 26 4.58 -20.79 -5.71
CA VAL A 26 4.22 -19.37 -5.64
C VAL A 26 3.44 -19.08 -4.36
N ASN A 27 3.88 -18.10 -3.58
CA ASN A 27 3.17 -17.62 -2.41
C ASN A 27 2.21 -16.48 -2.76
N CYS A 28 1.22 -16.27 -1.90
CA CYS A 28 0.35 -15.11 -2.00
C CYS A 28 1.09 -13.83 -1.59
N SER A 29 0.57 -12.68 -2.01
CA SER A 29 1.06 -11.37 -1.58
C SER A 29 1.03 -11.22 -0.06
N GLU A 30 1.81 -10.29 0.47
CA GLU A 30 1.93 -10.06 1.91
C GLU A 30 0.55 -9.84 2.58
N GLY A 31 0.34 -10.53 3.70
CA GLY A 31 -0.92 -10.53 4.44
C GLY A 31 -2.02 -11.42 3.85
N TYR A 32 -1.84 -12.06 2.69
CA TYR A 32 -2.79 -13.03 2.15
C TYR A 32 -2.38 -14.46 2.45
N LEU A 33 -3.36 -15.27 2.83
CA LEU A 33 -3.22 -16.71 3.05
C LEU A 33 -3.59 -17.49 1.78
N LYS A 34 -2.84 -18.54 1.47
CA LYS A 34 -3.11 -19.42 0.33
C LYS A 34 -4.33 -20.31 0.63
N ALA A 35 -5.45 -20.03 -0.03
CA ALA A 35 -6.70 -20.80 0.12
C ALA A 35 -6.80 -22.01 -0.82
N SER A 36 -5.89 -22.11 -1.80
CA SER A 36 -5.87 -23.18 -2.80
C SER A 36 -4.72 -24.15 -2.57
N HIS A 37 -4.95 -25.44 -2.81
CA HIS A 37 -3.97 -26.50 -2.56
C HIS A 37 -3.14 -26.85 -3.81
N GLY A 38 -2.03 -27.55 -3.62
CA GLY A 38 -1.19 -28.07 -4.71
C GLY A 38 -0.70 -26.97 -5.65
N SER A 39 -0.97 -27.13 -6.95
CA SER A 39 -0.61 -26.14 -7.98
C SER A 39 -1.63 -25.01 -8.16
N GLY A 40 -2.71 -24.95 -7.36
CA GLY A 40 -3.77 -23.95 -7.53
C GLY A 40 -4.81 -24.31 -8.59
N GLN A 41 -5.60 -23.33 -9.01
CA GLN A 41 -6.70 -23.49 -9.96
C GLN A 41 -6.18 -23.40 -11.40
N ARG A 42 -6.49 -24.41 -12.22
CA ARG A 42 -6.21 -24.41 -13.67
C ARG A 42 -7.35 -23.72 -14.44
N ASP A 43 -7.58 -22.44 -14.14
CA ASP A 43 -8.64 -21.61 -14.71
C ASP A 43 -8.07 -20.44 -15.54
N CYS A 44 -6.81 -20.56 -15.98
CA CYS A 44 -6.08 -19.46 -16.60
C CYS A 44 -5.15 -19.93 -17.72
N ARG A 45 -4.69 -18.99 -18.54
CA ARG A 45 -3.66 -19.19 -19.56
C ARG A 45 -2.57 -18.15 -19.37
N TYR A 46 -1.32 -18.59 -19.49
CA TYR A 46 -0.16 -17.71 -19.46
C TYR A 46 0.48 -17.69 -20.86
N PHE A 47 1.19 -16.62 -21.15
CA PHE A 47 1.83 -16.42 -22.44
C PHE A 47 3.33 -16.64 -22.29
N LEU A 48 3.90 -17.48 -23.17
CA LEU A 48 5.33 -17.69 -23.27
C LEU A 48 5.84 -17.03 -24.56
N GLU A 49 6.69 -16.02 -24.41
CA GLU A 49 7.31 -15.31 -25.52
C GLU A 49 8.55 -16.07 -26.02
N ILE A 50 8.49 -16.59 -27.24
CA ILE A 50 9.60 -17.30 -27.89
C ILE A 50 9.96 -16.55 -29.19
N ARG A 51 10.98 -15.69 -29.09
CA ARG A 51 11.49 -14.84 -30.18
C ARG A 51 10.39 -13.96 -30.80
N SER A 52 9.66 -14.48 -31.78
CA SER A 52 8.61 -13.79 -32.54
C SER A 52 7.22 -14.40 -32.36
N TYR A 53 7.07 -15.38 -31.48
CA TYR A 53 5.80 -16.07 -31.24
C TYR A 53 5.41 -15.97 -29.76
N SER A 54 4.15 -15.64 -29.50
CA SER A 54 3.54 -15.71 -28.18
C SER A 54 2.66 -16.96 -28.08
N LEU A 55 3.08 -17.92 -27.27
CA LEU A 55 2.34 -19.16 -27.07
C LEU A 55 1.40 -19.02 -25.87
N SER A 56 0.10 -19.18 -26.10
CA SER A 56 -0.90 -19.21 -25.03
C SER A 56 -1.04 -20.64 -24.47
N LEU A 57 -0.46 -20.87 -23.30
CA LEU A 57 -0.42 -22.19 -22.65
C LEU A 57 -1.35 -22.24 -21.44
N PRO A 58 -1.97 -23.40 -21.13
CA PRO A 58 -2.75 -23.56 -19.91
C PRO A 58 -1.88 -23.35 -18.67
N GLY A 59 -2.34 -22.49 -17.77
CA GLY A 59 -1.66 -22.14 -16.53
C GLY A 59 -2.50 -22.43 -15.30
N CYS A 60 -1.88 -22.23 -14.14
CA CYS A 60 -2.53 -22.25 -12.85
C CYS A 60 -2.28 -20.94 -12.11
N ARG A 61 -3.21 -20.61 -11.20
CA ARG A 61 -3.06 -19.51 -10.24
C ARG A 61 -3.61 -19.91 -8.88
N HIS A 62 -3.03 -19.35 -7.83
CA HIS A 62 -3.49 -19.57 -6.47
C HIS A 62 -4.63 -18.61 -6.12
N LEU A 63 -5.66 -19.16 -5.47
CA LEU A 63 -6.64 -18.37 -4.73
C LEU A 63 -6.04 -17.99 -3.37
N CYS A 64 -6.09 -16.70 -3.05
CA CYS A 64 -5.50 -16.09 -1.88
C CYS A 64 -6.58 -15.31 -1.12
N THR A 65 -6.62 -15.44 0.20
CA THR A 65 -7.65 -14.82 1.05
C THR A 65 -7.02 -14.04 2.19
N LYS A 66 -7.62 -12.90 2.53
CA LYS A 66 -7.21 -12.05 3.65
C LYS A 66 -8.42 -11.53 4.39
N GLU A 67 -8.32 -11.32 5.71
CA GLU A 67 -9.40 -10.71 6.47
C GLU A 67 -9.60 -9.25 6.06
N LYS A 68 -10.86 -8.83 5.94
CA LYS A 68 -11.28 -7.50 5.47
C LYS A 68 -11.46 -6.53 6.64
N PHE A 69 -11.95 -7.04 7.76
CA PHE A 69 -12.19 -6.29 8.99
C PHE A 69 -11.37 -6.91 10.12
N GLY A 70 -10.93 -6.06 11.05
CA GLY A 70 -10.22 -6.46 12.26
C GLY A 70 -10.86 -5.85 13.52
N GLY A 71 -10.32 -6.22 14.68
CA GLY A 71 -10.90 -5.85 15.98
C GLY A 71 -11.87 -6.90 16.51
N THR A 72 -12.20 -6.83 17.80
CA THR A 72 -13.02 -7.83 18.48
C THR A 72 -14.45 -7.88 17.93
N ASN A 73 -14.92 -6.77 17.38
CA ASN A 73 -16.27 -6.61 16.83
C ASN A 73 -16.25 -6.26 15.32
N CYS A 74 -15.14 -6.50 14.60
CA CYS A 74 -14.95 -6.11 13.21
C CYS A 74 -15.22 -4.60 12.98
N GLU A 75 -14.82 -3.77 13.95
CA GLU A 75 -15.07 -2.33 14.00
C GLU A 75 -14.02 -1.49 13.26
N LYS A 76 -12.92 -2.12 12.84
CA LYS A 76 -11.87 -1.48 12.04
C LYS A 76 -11.58 -2.29 10.79
N CYS A 77 -10.87 -1.68 9.84
CA CYS A 77 -10.30 -2.43 8.73
C CYS A 77 -9.18 -3.34 9.24
N ALA A 78 -8.99 -4.48 8.60
CA ALA A 78 -7.89 -5.37 8.94
C ALA A 78 -6.53 -4.77 8.56
N ASP A 79 -6.51 -4.01 7.44
CA ASP A 79 -5.36 -3.26 6.96
C ASP A 79 -5.47 -1.79 7.33
N ASP A 80 -4.41 -1.26 7.92
CA ASP A 80 -4.32 0.16 8.33
C ASP A 80 -4.28 1.12 7.12
N ASP A 81 -3.93 0.62 5.93
CA ASP A 81 -3.90 1.39 4.67
C ASP A 81 -5.19 1.27 3.85
N THR A 82 -6.27 0.72 4.43
CA THR A 82 -7.56 0.60 3.72
C THR A 82 -8.63 1.46 4.33
N TYR A 83 -9.56 1.93 3.51
CA TYR A 83 -10.60 2.87 3.92
C TYR A 83 -11.96 2.60 3.28
N GLY A 84 -12.97 3.26 3.86
CA GLY A 84 -14.36 3.19 3.45
C GLY A 84 -15.15 2.09 4.16
N PRO A 85 -16.49 2.09 4.00
CA PRO A 85 -17.38 1.19 4.73
C PRO A 85 -17.12 -0.30 4.43
N ASP A 86 -16.41 -0.56 3.34
CA ASP A 86 -16.03 -1.88 2.86
C ASP A 86 -14.52 -2.13 2.92
N CYS A 87 -13.67 -1.28 3.52
CA CYS A 87 -12.21 -1.52 3.61
C CYS A 87 -11.57 -2.04 2.30
N ARG A 88 -12.09 -1.57 1.16
CA ARG A 88 -11.72 -2.04 -0.18
C ARG A 88 -10.83 -1.02 -0.90
N SER A 89 -11.03 0.25 -0.59
CA SER A 89 -10.21 1.33 -1.11
C SER A 89 -8.89 1.35 -0.37
N VAL A 90 -7.79 1.51 -1.10
CA VAL A 90 -6.43 1.54 -0.56
C VAL A 90 -5.93 2.97 -0.57
N CYS A 91 -5.28 3.37 0.51
CA CYS A 91 -4.61 4.64 0.67
C CYS A 91 -3.36 4.70 -0.21
N ASP A 92 -3.24 5.77 -1.00
CA ASP A 92 -2.11 6.00 -1.90
C ASP A 92 -1.19 7.14 -1.42
N CYS A 93 -1.20 7.45 -0.11
CA CYS A 93 -0.42 8.55 0.46
C CYS A 93 1.08 8.20 0.48
N VAL A 94 1.92 8.99 -0.20
CA VAL A 94 3.37 8.75 -0.25
C VAL A 94 4.08 9.36 0.97
N HIS A 95 3.86 10.65 1.20
CA HIS A 95 4.45 11.39 2.33
C HIS A 95 3.38 12.02 3.22
N GLY A 96 2.48 11.20 3.74
CA GLY A 96 1.42 11.66 4.62
C GLY A 96 0.79 10.54 5.43
N ILE A 97 -0.19 10.92 6.25
CA ILE A 97 -1.01 9.99 7.02
C ILE A 97 -2.35 9.88 6.31
N CYS A 98 -2.78 8.65 6.03
CA CYS A 98 -4.09 8.43 5.42
C CYS A 98 -5.21 8.47 6.47
N ASN A 99 -6.34 9.07 6.11
CA ASN A 99 -7.60 8.89 6.83
C ASN A 99 -8.20 7.51 6.48
N SER A 100 -7.67 6.48 7.14
CA SER A 100 -8.04 5.09 6.93
C SER A 100 -9.13 4.59 7.88
N GLY A 101 -9.54 3.34 7.70
CA GLY A 101 -10.59 2.70 8.50
C GLY A 101 -11.98 2.78 7.87
N ILE A 102 -12.97 2.21 8.58
CA ILE A 102 -14.34 2.02 8.06
C ILE A 102 -15.03 3.36 7.74
N ASN A 103 -14.74 4.39 8.53
CA ASN A 103 -15.26 5.75 8.33
C ASN A 103 -14.25 6.66 7.62
N GLY A 104 -13.09 6.12 7.23
CA GLY A 104 -12.07 6.85 6.49
C GLY A 104 -12.51 7.14 5.07
N ASP A 105 -12.12 8.29 4.55
CA ASP A 105 -12.39 8.74 3.18
C ASP A 105 -11.16 8.62 2.26
N GLY A 106 -10.02 8.18 2.79
CA GLY A 106 -8.77 8.06 2.06
C GLY A 106 -8.07 9.39 1.82
N SER A 107 -8.52 10.48 2.43
CA SER A 107 -7.83 11.75 2.36
C SER A 107 -6.45 11.65 3.02
N CYS A 108 -5.45 12.25 2.38
CA CYS A 108 -4.07 12.24 2.89
C CYS A 108 -3.77 13.54 3.63
N LEU A 109 -3.38 13.44 4.89
CA LEU A 109 -2.76 14.54 5.62
C LEU A 109 -1.27 14.57 5.30
N CYS A 110 -0.87 15.49 4.42
CA CYS A 110 0.50 15.60 3.99
C CYS A 110 1.43 16.05 5.11
N PHE A 111 2.57 15.38 5.19
CA PHE A 111 3.65 15.86 6.03
C PHE A 111 4.24 17.16 5.46
N SER A 112 4.85 17.95 6.34
CA SER A 112 5.42 19.24 5.97
C SER A 112 6.45 19.12 4.82
N GLY A 113 6.36 20.05 3.87
CA GLY A 113 7.18 20.03 2.66
C GLY A 113 6.53 19.37 1.44
N TYR A 114 5.39 18.68 1.61
CA TYR A 114 4.68 18.00 0.52
C TYR A 114 3.23 18.49 0.39
N ASN A 115 2.71 18.42 -0.83
CA ASN A 115 1.34 18.77 -1.20
C ASN A 115 0.80 17.79 -2.26
N GLY A 116 -0.38 18.09 -2.78
CA GLY A 116 -1.11 17.22 -3.69
C GLY A 116 -1.98 16.20 -2.96
N PRO A 117 -2.94 15.57 -3.67
CA PRO A 117 -3.90 14.65 -3.07
C PRO A 117 -3.25 13.39 -2.48
N LYS A 118 -2.06 13.00 -2.96
CA LYS A 118 -1.29 11.84 -2.52
C LYS A 118 -0.02 12.21 -1.74
N CYS A 119 0.21 13.50 -1.49
CA CYS A 119 1.42 13.99 -0.82
C CYS A 119 2.71 13.56 -1.54
N ASP A 120 2.64 13.43 -2.85
CA ASP A 120 3.72 13.04 -3.76
C ASP A 120 4.46 14.24 -4.34
N GLN A 121 3.86 15.43 -4.26
CA GLN A 121 4.42 16.66 -4.80
C GLN A 121 5.17 17.43 -3.71
N PRO A 122 6.43 17.83 -3.92
CA PRO A 122 7.11 18.73 -3.00
C PRO A 122 6.57 20.17 -3.16
N LEU A 123 6.50 20.92 -2.06
CA LEU A 123 6.18 22.35 -2.10
C LEU A 123 7.24 23.11 -2.93
N ALA A 124 6.81 24.01 -3.81
CA ALA A 124 7.70 24.76 -4.70
C ALA A 124 8.77 25.54 -3.92
N ASP A 125 8.37 26.19 -2.83
CA ASP A 125 9.26 26.93 -1.94
C ASP A 125 10.30 26.01 -1.26
N CYS A 126 9.93 24.76 -0.95
CA CYS A 126 10.85 23.76 -0.42
C CYS A 126 11.85 23.27 -1.47
N ALA A 127 11.43 23.18 -2.73
CA ALA A 127 12.33 22.89 -3.84
C ALA A 127 13.35 24.03 -4.04
N VAL A 128 12.95 25.29 -3.81
CA VAL A 128 13.84 26.46 -3.85
C VAL A 128 14.80 26.48 -2.66
N LEU A 129 14.32 26.14 -1.45
CA LEU A 129 15.17 26.06 -0.24
C LEU A 129 16.28 25.00 -0.37
N ASN A 130 16.10 24.01 -1.24
CA ASN A 130 17.12 23.02 -1.61
C ASN A 130 17.83 22.43 -0.37
N CYS A 131 17.02 21.95 0.59
CA CYS A 131 17.51 21.42 1.87
C CYS A 131 18.44 20.21 1.63
N ARG A 132 19.75 20.40 1.83
CA ARG A 132 20.76 19.33 1.72
C ARG A 132 21.12 18.76 3.08
N GLY A 133 21.51 17.49 3.10
CA GLY A 133 22.03 16.79 4.27
C GLY A 133 20.98 16.51 5.34
N ASN A 134 20.27 15.38 5.22
CA ASN A 134 19.29 14.85 6.20
C ASN A 134 18.33 15.90 6.81
N LYS A 135 17.98 16.91 6.01
CA LYS A 135 17.03 17.98 6.37
C LYS A 135 15.73 17.79 5.62
N ARG A 136 14.63 18.06 6.30
CA ARG A 136 13.28 18.14 5.76
C ARG A 136 12.81 19.59 5.78
N CYS A 137 12.18 20.03 4.70
CA CYS A 137 11.51 21.32 4.68
C CYS A 137 10.24 21.26 5.54
N THR A 138 10.15 22.16 6.51
CA THR A 138 9.03 22.23 7.46
C THR A 138 8.46 23.65 7.52
N MET A 139 7.17 23.77 7.85
CA MET A 139 6.55 25.08 8.06
C MET A 139 6.75 25.48 9.53
N SER A 140 7.43 26.61 9.75
CA SER A 140 7.63 27.20 11.07
C SER A 140 6.36 27.90 11.56
N SER A 141 6.29 28.20 12.87
CA SER A 141 5.12 28.82 13.52
C SER A 141 4.74 30.20 12.98
N SER A 142 5.62 30.83 12.22
CA SER A 142 5.41 32.11 11.50
C SER A 142 4.84 31.93 10.08
N GLY A 143 4.63 30.70 9.62
CA GLY A 143 4.24 30.38 8.23
C GLY A 143 5.39 30.36 7.24
N ALA A 144 6.63 30.66 7.67
CA ALA A 144 7.83 30.55 6.85
C ALA A 144 8.28 29.08 6.69
N LEU A 145 8.79 28.71 5.52
CA LEU A 145 9.35 27.38 5.27
C LEU A 145 10.84 27.35 5.62
N GLU A 146 11.25 26.36 6.40
CA GLU A 146 12.60 26.22 6.95
C GLU A 146 13.07 24.76 6.89
N CYS A 147 14.35 24.56 6.59
CA CYS A 147 14.97 23.23 6.61
C CYS A 147 15.30 22.80 8.05
N LYS A 148 14.57 21.82 8.60
CA LYS A 148 14.88 21.19 9.89
C LYS A 148 15.46 19.80 9.71
N CYS A 149 16.29 19.35 10.65
CA CYS A 149 16.81 17.98 10.62
C CYS A 149 15.67 16.94 10.65
N LEU A 150 15.87 15.82 9.96
CA LEU A 150 14.98 14.67 10.02
C LEU A 150 14.87 14.15 11.48
N PRO A 151 13.75 13.51 11.85
CA PRO A 151 13.68 12.79 13.11
C PRO A 151 14.85 11.81 13.19
N ASN A 152 15.58 11.82 14.31
CA ASN A 152 16.80 11.04 14.60
C ASN A 152 18.15 11.64 14.15
N TYR A 153 18.18 12.87 13.63
CA TYR A 153 19.45 13.56 13.34
C TYR A 153 19.65 14.73 14.30
N GLU A 154 20.86 14.86 14.86
CA GLU A 154 21.23 15.97 15.72
C GLU A 154 21.81 17.13 14.89
N GLU A 155 21.45 18.35 15.26
CA GLU A 155 22.02 19.53 14.62
C GLU A 155 23.44 19.77 15.17
N LYS A 156 24.46 19.42 14.37
CA LYS A 156 25.86 19.75 14.64
C LYS A 156 26.35 20.74 13.59
N SER A 157 26.54 22.00 13.99
CA SER A 157 27.22 23.03 13.19
C SER A 157 26.67 23.17 11.76
N SER A 158 25.34 23.33 11.62
CA SER A 158 24.61 23.42 10.34
C SER A 158 24.52 22.14 9.49
N THR A 159 25.03 21.02 9.96
CA THR A 159 24.86 19.68 9.39
C THR A 159 24.01 18.80 10.30
N CYS A 160 23.14 17.98 9.72
CA CYS A 160 22.32 17.01 10.44
C CYS A 160 23.02 15.64 10.35
N GLU A 161 23.62 15.22 11.47
CA GLU A 161 24.36 13.94 11.61
C GLU A 161 23.73 13.02 12.65
#